data_AF-A0A0K0D1K6-F1
#
_entry.id   AF-A0A0K0D1K6-F1
#
_cell.length_a   1.000
_cell.length_b   1.000
_cell.length_c   1.000
_cell.angle_alpha   90.00
_cell.angle_beta   90.00
_cell.angle_gamma   90.00
#
_symmetry.space_group_name_H-M   'P 1'
#
loop_
_entity.id
_entity.type
_entity.pdbx_description
1 polymer ?
#
loop_
_entity_poly.entity_id
_entity_poly.type
_entity_poly.pdbx_seq_one_letter_code
_entity_poly.pdbx_strand_id
1 'polypeptide(L)'
;MSNKNIKSRMYNEITSDESNVIFYVHRKETFRIWPFDKKNARCSSDALARAGFVYTGTRREPAVAKCVFCFKELIFEKEDDPWEEHRSHSKNCCFVELNKPNEKDWTVRDFMFLVSGRIAASQRVSILEFAELFRKASEDIEEMYKKGIKSMSRKKK
;
A
#
# COMPACT_ATOMS: atom_id res chain seq x y z
N MET A 1 13.06 12.97 -15.80
CA MET A 1 11.88 12.96 -14.89
C MET A 1 11.47 14.40 -14.67
N SER A 2 10.26 14.80 -15.11
CA SER A 2 9.81 16.19 -14.95
C SER A 2 9.72 16.53 -13.46
N ASN A 3 10.48 17.54 -13.04
CA ASN A 3 10.52 18.02 -11.65
C ASN A 3 9.21 18.78 -11.36
N LYS A 4 8.12 18.02 -11.21
CA LYS A 4 6.81 18.56 -10.87
C LYS A 4 6.92 19.21 -9.49
N ASN A 5 6.75 20.52 -9.43
CA ASN A 5 6.69 21.30 -8.19
C ASN A 5 5.75 20.61 -7.19
N ILE A 6 6.11 20.55 -5.91
CA ILE A 6 5.33 19.91 -4.84
C ILE A 6 3.85 20.33 -4.86
N LYS A 7 3.55 21.59 -5.19
CA LYS A 7 2.18 22.10 -5.36
C LYS A 7 1.41 21.35 -6.45
N SER A 8 2.04 21.07 -7.58
CA SER A 8 1.43 20.31 -8.67
C SER A 8 1.23 18.84 -8.32
N ARG A 9 2.13 18.23 -7.53
CA ARG A 9 1.94 16.86 -7.02
C ARG A 9 0.76 16.78 -6.07
N MET A 10 0.67 17.72 -5.12
CA MET A 10 -0.48 17.80 -4.21
C MET A 10 -1.78 18.02 -4.97
N TYR A 11 -1.81 18.95 -5.92
CA TYR A 11 -2.99 19.20 -6.75
C TYR A 11 -3.43 17.92 -7.48
N ASN A 12 -2.51 17.25 -8.19
CA ASN A 12 -2.83 16.02 -8.91
C ASN A 12 -3.32 14.91 -7.99
N GLU A 13 -2.72 14.75 -6.81
CA GLU A 13 -3.18 13.75 -5.84
C GLU A 13 -4.61 14.04 -5.38
N ILE A 14 -4.95 15.31 -5.12
CA ILE A 14 -6.29 15.69 -4.63
C ILE A 14 -7.33 15.56 -5.74
N THR A 15 -6.98 15.89 -6.99
CA THR A 15 -7.95 15.95 -8.11
C THR A 15 -8.04 14.65 -8.92
N SER A 16 -7.23 13.64 -8.61
CA SER A 16 -7.27 12.35 -9.32
C SER A 16 -8.41 11.48 -8.83
N ASP A 17 -9.18 10.90 -9.75
CA ASP A 17 -10.22 9.92 -9.41
C ASP A 17 -9.64 8.69 -8.69
N GLU A 18 -8.37 8.35 -8.94
CA GLU A 18 -7.66 7.26 -8.25
C GLU A 18 -7.49 7.53 -6.75
N SER A 19 -7.55 8.80 -6.34
CA SER A 19 -7.46 9.22 -4.94
C SER A 19 -8.81 9.29 -4.24
N ASN A 20 -9.92 9.01 -4.93
CA ASN A 20 -11.25 8.94 -4.32
C ASN A 20 -11.30 7.93 -3.16
N VAL A 21 -10.43 6.90 -3.18
CA VAL A 21 -10.24 5.94 -2.09
C VAL A 21 -9.72 6.56 -0.77
N ILE A 22 -9.36 7.84 -0.75
CA ILE A 22 -9.13 8.59 0.51
C ILE A 22 -10.43 8.68 1.32
N PHE A 23 -11.60 8.62 0.69
CA PHE A 23 -12.90 8.64 1.35
C PHE A 23 -13.43 7.23 1.60
N TYR A 24 -14.11 7.07 2.74
CA TYR A 24 -14.63 5.78 3.22
C TYR A 24 -15.51 5.06 2.19
N VAL A 25 -16.42 5.79 1.55
CA VAL A 25 -17.39 5.21 0.60
C VAL A 25 -16.67 4.45 -0.52
N HIS A 26 -15.66 5.07 -1.13
CA HIS A 26 -14.90 4.45 -2.21
C HIS A 26 -14.01 3.31 -1.73
N ARG A 27 -13.50 3.36 -0.49
CA ARG A 27 -12.81 2.20 0.09
C ARG A 27 -13.75 1.01 0.23
N LYS A 28 -14.93 1.25 0.77
CA LYS A 28 -15.94 0.23 1.00
C LYS A 28 -16.38 -0.44 -0.31
N GLU A 29 -16.52 0.32 -1.39
CA GLU A 29 -16.86 -0.17 -2.73
C GLU A 29 -15.88 -1.22 -3.28
N THR A 30 -14.61 -1.20 -2.83
CA THR A 30 -13.61 -2.19 -3.27
C THR A 30 -13.89 -3.60 -2.73
N PHE A 31 -14.57 -3.73 -1.58
CA PHE A 31 -14.79 -5.01 -0.91
C PHE A 31 -16.03 -5.75 -1.45
N ARG A 32 -15.98 -6.17 -2.71
CA ARG A 32 -17.10 -6.89 -3.36
C ARG A 32 -17.25 -8.34 -2.93
N ILE A 33 -16.14 -9.00 -2.59
CA ILE A 33 -16.08 -10.45 -2.32
C ILE A 33 -15.30 -10.79 -1.04
N TRP A 34 -15.34 -9.90 -0.04
CA TRP A 34 -14.62 -10.11 1.22
C TRP A 34 -15.12 -11.39 1.94
N PRO A 35 -14.23 -12.33 2.33
CA PRO A 35 -14.63 -13.65 2.80
C PRO A 35 -15.33 -13.67 4.17
N PHE A 36 -15.29 -12.57 4.93
CA PHE A 36 -15.74 -12.55 6.33
C PHE A 36 -17.05 -11.79 6.60
N ASP A 37 -17.62 -11.10 5.60
CA ASP A 37 -18.80 -10.22 5.80
C ASP A 37 -20.06 -10.96 6.28
N LYS A 38 -20.19 -12.26 5.98
CA LYS A 38 -21.38 -13.06 6.34
C LYS A 38 -21.23 -13.83 7.66
N LYS A 39 -20.14 -13.62 8.42
CA LYS A 39 -19.71 -14.53 9.49
C LYS A 39 -19.71 -13.94 10.91
N ASN A 40 -20.43 -12.84 11.17
CA ASN A 40 -20.32 -12.07 12.43
C ASN A 40 -18.85 -11.83 12.83
N ALA A 41 -18.02 -11.51 11.82
CA ALA A 41 -16.59 -11.36 11.98
C ALA A 41 -16.23 -9.97 12.51
N ARG A 42 -15.16 -9.89 13.31
CA ARG A 42 -14.59 -8.60 13.72
C ARG A 42 -13.94 -7.90 12.52
N CYS A 43 -13.23 -8.67 11.69
CA CYS A 43 -12.63 -8.19 10.46
C CYS A 43 -13.64 -8.15 9.29
N SER A 44 -14.70 -7.34 9.43
CA SER A 44 -15.64 -7.06 8.34
C SER A 44 -15.06 -6.07 7.34
N SER A 45 -15.59 -6.05 6.11
CA SER A 45 -15.19 -5.06 5.11
C SER A 45 -15.56 -3.62 5.50
N ASP A 46 -16.56 -3.40 6.36
CA ASP A 46 -16.87 -2.09 6.93
C ASP A 46 -15.74 -1.65 7.89
N ALA A 47 -15.32 -2.54 8.79
CA ALA A 47 -14.22 -2.28 9.71
C ALA A 47 -12.90 -2.01 8.97
N LEU A 48 -12.58 -2.78 7.92
CA LEU A 48 -11.39 -2.54 7.09
C LEU A 48 -11.44 -1.19 6.36
N ALA A 49 -12.57 -0.85 5.74
CA ALA A 49 -12.72 0.42 5.07
C ALA A 49 -12.62 1.60 6.06
N ARG A 50 -13.15 1.47 7.29
CA ARG A 50 -12.95 2.48 8.36
C ARG A 50 -11.51 2.57 8.81
N ALA A 51 -10.79 1.45 8.87
CA ALA A 51 -9.37 1.40 9.22
C ALA A 51 -8.43 1.87 8.09
N GLY A 52 -8.96 2.33 6.95
CA GLY A 52 -8.19 2.94 5.87
C GLY A 52 -7.75 1.96 4.79
N PHE A 53 -8.33 0.75 4.73
CA PHE A 53 -7.97 -0.28 3.76
C PHE A 53 -8.89 -0.33 2.54
N VAL A 54 -8.34 -0.78 1.41
CA VAL A 54 -9.04 -1.24 0.21
C VAL A 54 -8.75 -2.72 -0.02
N TYR A 55 -9.68 -3.42 -0.66
CA TYR A 55 -9.52 -4.82 -1.02
C TYR A 55 -8.48 -4.99 -2.13
N THR A 56 -7.49 -5.85 -1.92
CA THR A 56 -6.51 -6.25 -2.95
C THR A 56 -6.35 -7.77 -3.05
N GLY A 57 -7.27 -8.53 -2.44
CA GLY A 57 -7.24 -9.98 -2.41
C GLY A 57 -7.39 -10.63 -3.78
N THR A 58 -6.79 -11.81 -3.91
CA THR A 58 -6.85 -12.67 -5.09
C THR A 58 -7.54 -13.98 -4.76
N ARG A 59 -7.77 -14.84 -5.76
CA ARG A 59 -8.29 -16.19 -5.51
C ARG A 59 -7.36 -17.03 -4.60
N ARG A 60 -6.04 -16.78 -4.64
CA ARG A 60 -5.07 -17.50 -3.80
C ARG A 60 -5.01 -16.92 -2.39
N GLU A 61 -5.12 -15.60 -2.28
CA GLU A 61 -5.06 -14.86 -1.02
C GLU A 61 -6.29 -13.95 -0.91
N PRO A 62 -7.46 -14.51 -0.55
CA PRO A 62 -8.73 -13.78 -0.60
C PRO A 62 -8.93 -12.79 0.55
N ALA A 63 -8.05 -12.80 1.55
CA ALA A 63 -8.13 -11.96 2.75
C ALA A 63 -7.04 -10.88 2.79
N VAL A 64 -6.60 -10.37 1.64
CA VAL A 64 -5.60 -9.30 1.54
C VAL A 64 -6.27 -7.94 1.38
N ALA A 65 -5.78 -6.97 2.13
CA ALA A 65 -6.17 -5.57 1.96
C ALA A 65 -4.95 -4.64 2.09
N LYS A 66 -5.02 -3.49 1.41
CA LYS A 66 -3.96 -2.47 1.36
C LYS A 66 -4.44 -1.17 2.00
N CYS A 67 -3.66 -0.61 2.91
CA CYS A 67 -3.94 0.72 3.43
C CYS A 67 -3.73 1.77 2.33
N VAL A 68 -4.69 2.69 2.15
CA VAL A 68 -4.58 3.75 1.14
C VAL A 68 -3.57 4.83 1.54
N PHE A 69 -3.26 5.00 2.82
CA PHE A 69 -2.39 6.09 3.27
C PHE A 69 -0.92 5.69 3.32
N CYS A 70 -0.61 4.48 3.82
CA CYS A 70 0.77 4.00 3.93
C CYS A 70 1.14 2.92 2.90
N PHE A 71 0.19 2.45 2.10
CA PHE A 71 0.35 1.40 1.08
C PHE A 71 0.80 0.03 1.61
N LYS A 72 0.75 -0.18 2.93
CA LYS A 72 1.03 -1.49 3.54
C LYS A 72 -0.08 -2.47 3.18
N GLU A 73 0.29 -3.62 2.64
CA GLU A 73 -0.58 -4.80 2.50
C GLU A 73 -0.46 -5.70 3.72
N LEU A 74 -1.61 -6.21 4.15
CA LEU A 74 -1.75 -7.17 5.24
C LEU A 74 -2.71 -8.28 4.80
N ILE A 75 -2.46 -9.49 5.30
CA ILE A 75 -3.40 -10.61 5.25
C ILE A 75 -4.14 -10.62 6.58
N PHE A 76 -5.46 -10.67 6.54
CA PHE A 76 -6.30 -10.61 7.73
C PHE A 76 -6.95 -11.96 8.04
N GLU A 77 -7.12 -12.23 9.33
CA GLU A 77 -7.92 -13.30 9.88
C GLU A 77 -9.31 -12.80 10.28
N LYS A 78 -10.24 -13.72 10.55
CA LYS A 78 -11.66 -13.39 10.80
C LYS A 78 -11.83 -12.60 12.12
N GLU A 79 -10.99 -12.88 13.10
CA GLU A 79 -11.05 -12.35 14.45
C GLU A 79 -10.21 -11.07 14.63
N ASP A 80 -9.44 -10.66 13.61
CA ASP A 80 -8.59 -9.47 13.66
C ASP A 80 -9.40 -8.19 13.85
N ASP A 81 -8.76 -7.22 14.49
CA ASP A 81 -9.20 -5.83 14.48
C ASP A 81 -8.42 -5.06 13.42
N PRO A 82 -9.06 -4.62 12.33
CA PRO A 82 -8.36 -3.93 11.26
C PRO A 82 -7.58 -2.69 11.71
N TRP A 83 -8.06 -1.99 12.75
CA TRP A 83 -7.42 -0.79 13.24
C TRP A 83 -6.23 -1.11 14.15
N GLU A 84 -6.34 -2.10 15.04
CA GLU A 84 -5.18 -2.55 15.82
C GLU A 84 -4.07 -3.12 14.94
N GLU A 85 -4.42 -3.92 13.93
CA GLU A 85 -3.45 -4.47 12.97
C GLU A 85 -2.75 -3.34 12.19
N HIS A 86 -3.49 -2.30 11.81
CA HIS A 86 -2.89 -1.13 11.18
C HIS A 86 -1.88 -0.44 12.11
N ARG A 87 -2.24 -0.25 13.38
CA ARG A 87 -1.35 0.37 14.38
C ARG A 87 -0.13 -0.47 14.67
N SER A 88 -0.27 -1.78 14.81
CA SER A 88 0.84 -2.69 15.12
C SER A 88 1.85 -2.76 13.97
N HIS A 89 1.36 -2.85 12.73
CA HIS A 89 2.19 -3.05 11.54
C HIS A 89 2.65 -1.77 10.85
N SER A 90 2.06 -0.61 11.14
CA SER A 90 2.40 0.66 10.49
C SER A 90 2.17 1.87 11.40
N LYS A 91 2.85 1.89 12.55
CA LYS A 91 2.82 2.99 13.54
C LYS A 91 3.04 4.38 12.94
N ASN A 92 3.87 4.48 11.90
CA ASN A 92 4.23 5.74 11.23
C ASN A 92 3.32 6.08 10.02
N CYS A 93 2.17 5.40 9.88
CA CYS A 93 1.18 5.78 8.88
C CYS A 93 0.53 7.11 9.29
N CYS A 94 0.46 8.09 8.39
CA CYS A 94 -0.15 9.38 8.70
C CYS A 94 -1.61 9.26 9.16
N PHE A 95 -2.36 8.25 8.69
CA PHE A 95 -3.73 8.01 9.14
C PHE A 95 -3.80 7.45 10.58
N VAL A 96 -2.86 6.58 10.94
CA VAL A 96 -2.70 6.08 12.31
C VAL A 96 -2.25 7.20 13.24
N GLU A 97 -1.25 7.99 12.83
CA GLU A 97 -0.73 9.12 13.62
C GLU A 97 -1.79 10.20 13.86
N LEU A 98 -2.63 10.49 12.86
CA LEU A 98 -3.74 11.44 13.03
C LEU A 98 -4.75 10.97 14.08
N ASN A 99 -4.94 9.65 14.21
CA ASN A 99 -5.83 9.01 15.19
C ASN A 99 -7.26 9.58 15.19
N LYS A 100 -7.75 9.98 14.02
CA LYS A 100 -9.15 10.41 13.76
C LYS A 100 -9.73 9.54 12.63
N PRO A 101 -10.21 8.32 12.93
CA PRO A 101 -10.63 7.39 11.87
C PRO A 101 -11.93 7.78 11.17
N ASN A 102 -12.73 8.65 11.79
CA ASN A 102 -13.95 9.18 11.20
C ASN A 102 -13.67 10.43 10.36
N GLU A 103 -13.88 10.32 9.06
CA GLU A 103 -13.62 11.39 8.09
C GLU A 103 -14.43 12.68 8.34
N LYS A 104 -15.57 12.59 9.03
CA LYS A 104 -16.39 13.75 9.41
C LYS A 104 -15.69 14.67 10.41
N ASP A 105 -14.71 14.14 11.15
CA ASP A 105 -13.97 14.88 12.18
C ASP A 105 -12.70 15.55 11.62
N TRP A 106 -12.43 15.40 10.31
CA TRP A 106 -11.26 15.99 9.67
C TRP A 106 -11.48 17.47 9.40
N THR A 107 -10.54 18.28 9.85
CA THR A 107 -10.37 19.65 9.36
C THR A 107 -9.65 19.66 8.01
N VAL A 108 -9.65 20.80 7.30
CA VAL A 108 -8.82 20.99 6.10
C VAL A 108 -7.34 20.72 6.40
N ARG A 109 -6.86 21.09 7.60
CA ARG A 109 -5.48 20.82 8.02
C ARG A 109 -5.21 19.32 8.14
N ASP A 110 -6.13 18.58 8.76
CA ASP A 110 -6.01 17.12 8.90
C ASP A 110 -6.01 16.44 7.53
N PHE A 111 -6.91 16.84 6.62
CA PHE A 111 -6.94 16.33 5.25
C PHE A 111 -5.64 16.60 4.50
N MET A 112 -5.10 17.82 4.59
CA MET A 112 -3.83 18.18 3.95
C MET A 112 -2.65 17.40 4.52
N PHE A 113 -2.66 17.10 5.83
CA PHE A 113 -1.68 16.21 6.46
C PHE A 113 -1.76 14.79 5.90
N LEU A 114 -2.96 14.21 5.79
CA LEU A 114 -3.18 12.88 5.24
C LEU A 114 -2.70 12.77 3.79
N VAL A 115 -3.08 13.73 2.93
CA VAL A 115 -2.67 13.78 1.52
C VAL A 115 -1.15 13.89 1.41
N SER A 116 -0.53 14.78 2.18
CA SER A 116 0.93 14.95 2.18
C SER A 116 1.65 13.68 2.63
N GLY A 117 1.14 13.04 3.69
CA GLY A 117 1.67 11.77 4.20
C GLY A 117 1.53 10.63 3.19
N ARG A 118 0.39 10.54 2.49
CA ARG A 118 0.17 9.57 1.41
C ARG A 118 1.14 9.78 0.25
N ILE A 119 1.36 11.03 -0.19
CA ILE A 119 2.35 11.35 -1.25
C ILE A 119 3.75 10.92 -0.81
N ALA A 120 4.14 11.20 0.44
CA ALA A 120 5.43 10.79 0.97
C ALA A 120 5.57 9.26 1.03
N ALA A 121 4.51 8.56 1.47
CA ALA A 121 4.47 7.10 1.50
C ALA A 121 4.58 6.49 0.09
N SER A 122 3.88 7.05 -0.90
CA SER A 122 3.94 6.64 -2.30
C SER A 122 5.37 6.78 -2.85
N GLN A 123 6.01 7.94 -2.64
CA GLN A 123 7.41 8.14 -3.05
C GLN A 123 8.35 7.14 -2.39
N ARG A 124 8.16 6.87 -1.08
CA ARG A 124 8.95 5.87 -0.36
C ARG A 124 8.80 4.48 -0.98
N VAL A 125 7.57 4.07 -1.30
CA VAL A 125 7.31 2.77 -1.94
C VAL A 125 8.00 2.70 -3.30
N SER A 126 7.85 3.72 -4.17
CA SER A 126 8.50 3.73 -5.49
C SER A 126 10.03 3.67 -5.40
N ILE A 127 10.64 4.34 -4.43
CA ILE A 127 12.10 4.29 -4.21
C ILE A 127 12.54 2.89 -3.79
N LEU A 128 11.80 2.25 -2.87
CA LEU A 128 12.11 0.89 -2.41
C LEU A 128 11.95 -0.14 -3.53
N GLU A 129 10.90 -0.03 -4.35
CA GLU A 129 10.70 -0.88 -5.53
C GLU A 129 11.83 -0.72 -6.55
N PHE A 130 12.26 0.53 -6.81
CA PHE A 130 13.39 0.79 -7.70
C PHE A 130 14.70 0.19 -7.16
N ALA A 131 14.98 0.34 -5.87
CA ALA A 131 16.16 -0.24 -5.23
C ALA A 131 16.15 -1.78 -5.31
N GLU A 132 14.99 -2.39 -5.09
CA GLU A 132 14.79 -3.84 -5.20
C GLU A 132 15.00 -4.34 -6.64
N LEU A 133 14.50 -3.60 -7.64
CA LEU A 133 14.72 -3.90 -9.05
C LEU A 133 16.20 -3.83 -9.42
N PHE A 134 16.88 -2.77 -8.99
CA PHE A 134 18.32 -2.62 -9.23
C PHE A 134 19.11 -3.77 -8.61
N ARG A 135 18.76 -4.17 -7.38
CA ARG A 135 19.40 -5.29 -6.69
C ARG A 135 19.24 -6.60 -7.46
N LYS A 136 18.03 -6.94 -7.92
CA LYS A 136 17.77 -8.13 -8.75
C LYS A 136 18.56 -8.11 -10.06
N ALA A 137 18.55 -6.98 -10.76
CA ALA A 137 19.31 -6.84 -12.00
C ALA A 137 20.82 -7.05 -11.78
N SER A 138 21.36 -6.58 -10.66
CA SER A 138 22.75 -6.82 -10.28
C SER A 138 23.04 -8.31 -10.05
N GLU A 139 22.15 -9.02 -9.34
CA GLU A 139 22.25 -10.47 -9.09
C GLU A 139 22.23 -11.26 -10.41
N ASP A 140 21.35 -10.90 -11.34
CA ASP A 140 21.23 -11.54 -12.65
C ASP A 140 22.51 -11.36 -13.49
N ILE A 141 23.08 -10.15 -13.51
CA ILE A 141 24.34 -9.86 -14.22
C ILE A 141 25.50 -10.70 -13.66
N GLU A 142 25.60 -10.81 -12.33
CA GLU A 142 26.60 -11.67 -11.70
C GLU A 142 26.44 -13.14 -12.08
N GLU A 143 25.20 -13.64 -12.11
CA GLU A 143 24.92 -15.02 -12.48
C GLU A 143 25.28 -15.28 -13.96
N MET A 144 24.95 -14.35 -14.86
CA MET A 144 25.34 -14.39 -16.26
C MET A 144 26.86 -14.45 -16.43
N TYR A 145 27.60 -13.61 -15.70
CA TYR A 145 29.07 -13.61 -15.72
C TYR A 145 29.65 -14.96 -15.24
N LYS A 146 29.14 -15.49 -14.12
CA LYS A 146 29.55 -16.81 -13.58
C LYS A 146 29.28 -17.94 -14.57
N LYS A 147 28.13 -17.93 -15.27
CA LYS A 147 27.79 -18.90 -16.33
C LYS A 147 28.74 -18.76 -17.53
N GLY A 148 29.03 -17.53 -17.94
CA GLY A 148 29.98 -17.21 -19.02
C GLY A 148 31.36 -17.82 -18.78
N ILE A 149 31.96 -17.57 -17.61
CA ILE A 149 33.28 -18.14 -17.25
C ILE A 149 33.27 -19.67 -17.29
N LYS A 150 32.27 -20.30 -16.67
CA LYS A 150 32.16 -21.77 -16.66
C LYS A 150 32.08 -22.36 -18.07
N SER A 151 31.34 -21.71 -18.97
CA SER A 151 31.21 -22.15 -20.36
C SER A 151 32.55 -22.06 -21.12
N MET A 152 33.33 -20.99 -20.91
CA MET A 152 34.64 -20.81 -21.54
C MET A 152 35.68 -21.81 -21.02
N SER A 153 35.63 -22.14 -19.72
CA SER A 153 36.50 -23.16 -19.13
C SER A 153 36.22 -24.57 -19.64
N ARG A 154 34.97 -24.88 -20.03
CA ARG A 154 34.61 -26.19 -20.59
C ARG A 154 35.04 -26.36 -22.05
N LYS A 155 35.07 -25.29 -22.85
CA LYS A 155 35.51 -25.32 -24.25
C LYS A 155 37.03 -25.46 -24.45
N LYS A 156 37.82 -25.27 -23.38
CA LYS A 156 39.29 -25.41 -23.40
C LYS A 156 39.79 -26.82 -23.05
N LYS A 157 38.89 -27.75 -22.72
CA LYS A 157 39.17 -29.19 -22.56
C LYS A 157 38.62 -29.94 -23.75
#